data_AF-A0A6A6X225-F1
#
_entry.id   AF-A0A6A6X225-F1
#
_cell.length_a   1.000
_cell.length_b   1.000
_cell.length_c   1.000
_cell.angle_alpha   90.00
_cell.angle_beta   90.00
_cell.angle_gamma   90.00
#
_symmetry.space_group_name_H-M   'P 1'
#
loop_
_entity.id
_entity.type
_entity.pdbx_description
1 polymer ?
#
loop_
_entity_poly.entity_id
_entity_poly.type
_entity_poly.pdbx_seq_one_letter_code
_entity_poly.pdbx_strand_id
1 'polypeptide(L)'
;MSFLGAYTAPTDPRWHGSQRRGPLLLLPMTFLFIIIWILFISDQVYSRVLWNQYEPAHKEAVRTKDFSNVPNQPLTRWGGADPNGAANFAFRASFALLPELIHLPLTHYLVQTSHLHPVAALSTGLIFASLWLVSAVWSFIVVDPAFTEYGYPGDATFESLVRGGAGLQVALLVCYVAYVTFAAIAVSRWRKAKKDGNAYREGVKMGMELSGGVGQKKGREGESV
;
A
#
# COMPACT_ATOMS: atom_id res chain seq x y z
N MET A 1 25.70 -9.34 0.77
CA MET A 1 25.19 -8.16 0.02
C MET A 1 24.71 -7.13 1.03
N SER A 2 24.93 -5.84 0.79
CA SER A 2 24.36 -4.78 1.66
C SER A 2 22.84 -4.75 1.49
N PHE A 3 22.08 -4.64 2.60
CA PHE A 3 20.63 -4.51 2.59
C PHE A 3 20.16 -3.38 1.65
N LEU A 4 20.86 -2.25 1.67
CA LEU A 4 20.55 -1.09 0.82
C LEU A 4 20.91 -1.32 -0.65
N GLY A 5 21.83 -2.24 -0.96
CA GLY A 5 22.26 -2.53 -2.32
C GLY A 5 21.11 -3.01 -3.21
N ALA A 6 20.19 -3.80 -2.65
CA ALA A 6 19.00 -4.27 -3.37
C ALA A 6 18.07 -3.13 -3.83
N TYR A 7 18.08 -2.00 -3.12
CA TYR A 7 17.22 -0.84 -3.42
C TYR A 7 17.91 0.19 -4.32
N THR A 8 19.21 0.41 -4.12
CA THR A 8 19.97 1.44 -4.83
C THR A 8 20.56 0.95 -6.15
N ALA A 9 20.90 -0.34 -6.23
CA ALA A 9 21.51 -1.00 -7.38
C ALA A 9 20.87 -2.39 -7.60
N PRO A 10 19.58 -2.44 -8.00
CA PRO A 10 18.90 -3.72 -8.21
C PRO A 10 19.61 -4.54 -9.27
N THR A 11 19.84 -5.82 -8.98
CA THR A 11 20.45 -6.78 -9.93
C THR A 11 19.48 -7.15 -11.06
N ASP A 12 18.17 -7.08 -10.81
CA ASP A 12 17.13 -7.35 -11.80
C ASP A 12 17.14 -6.29 -12.92
N PRO A 13 17.38 -6.68 -14.19
CA PRO A 13 17.44 -5.75 -15.32
C PRO A 13 16.12 -5.01 -15.57
N ARG A 14 14.99 -5.55 -15.11
CA ARG A 14 13.67 -4.89 -15.24
C ARG A 14 13.62 -3.56 -14.48
N TRP A 15 14.44 -3.42 -13.44
CA TRP A 15 14.49 -2.23 -12.59
C TRP A 15 15.68 -1.30 -12.89
N HIS A 16 16.38 -1.47 -14.02
CA HIS A 16 17.53 -0.62 -14.40
C HIS A 16 17.17 0.69 -15.09
N GLY A 17 17.91 1.77 -14.81
CA GLY A 17 17.70 3.08 -15.41
C GLY A 17 16.86 4.00 -14.52
N SER A 18 15.94 4.79 -15.09
CA SER A 18 15.14 5.75 -14.30
C SER A 18 14.16 5.08 -13.34
N GLN A 19 13.64 3.89 -13.69
CA GLN A 19 12.71 3.13 -12.84
C GLN A 19 13.37 2.49 -11.59
N ARG A 20 14.70 2.54 -11.47
CA ARG A 20 15.42 2.03 -10.26
C ARG A 20 15.00 2.75 -8.98
N ARG A 21 14.43 3.95 -9.10
CA ARG A 21 13.89 4.73 -7.99
C ARG A 21 12.60 4.14 -7.41
N GLY A 22 11.90 3.26 -8.15
CA GLY A 22 10.69 2.59 -7.68
C GLY A 22 10.93 1.81 -6.39
N PRO A 23 11.80 0.78 -6.39
CA PRO A 23 12.11 0.03 -5.17
C PRO A 23 12.61 0.90 -4.02
N LEU A 24 13.37 1.97 -4.30
CA LEU A 24 13.85 2.90 -3.28
C LEU A 24 12.70 3.59 -2.52
N LEU A 25 11.54 3.83 -3.15
CA LEU A 25 10.36 4.42 -2.49
C LEU A 25 9.74 3.51 -1.42
N LEU A 26 10.03 2.21 -1.42
CA LEU A 26 9.53 1.31 -0.39
C LEU A 26 10.10 1.68 1.00
N LEU A 27 11.28 2.29 1.07
CA LEU A 27 11.88 2.71 2.34
C LEU A 27 11.08 3.84 3.02
N PRO A 28 10.82 5.00 2.38
CA PRO A 28 9.98 6.02 2.99
C PRO A 28 8.53 5.56 3.18
N MET A 29 7.99 4.70 2.31
CA MET A 29 6.67 4.09 2.52
C MET A 29 6.61 3.31 3.83
N THR A 30 7.58 2.43 4.08
CA THR A 30 7.65 1.63 5.30
C THR A 30 7.86 2.49 6.54
N PHE A 31 8.68 3.54 6.44
CA PHE A 31 8.84 4.50 7.53
C PHE A 31 7.52 5.20 7.87
N LEU A 32 6.83 5.74 6.86
CA LEU A 32 5.53 6.39 7.04
C LEU A 32 4.49 5.40 7.61
N PHE A 33 4.45 4.17 7.10
CA PHE A 33 3.55 3.12 7.58
C PHE A 33 3.77 2.81 9.07
N ILE A 34 5.02 2.70 9.53
CA ILE A 34 5.33 2.49 10.94
C ILE A 34 4.83 3.67 11.79
N ILE A 35 5.05 4.91 11.34
CA ILE A 35 4.55 6.09 12.07
C ILE A 35 3.02 6.10 12.11
N ILE A 36 2.35 5.82 11.00
CA ILE A 36 0.88 5.74 10.94
C ILE A 36 0.38 4.68 11.93
N TRP A 37 1.04 3.51 12.01
CA TRP A 37 0.71 2.49 13.01
C TRP A 37 0.85 2.98 14.44
N ILE A 38 1.93 3.70 14.77
CA ILE A 38 2.15 4.27 16.10
C ILE A 38 1.01 5.25 16.42
N LEU A 39 0.74 6.20 15.51
CA LEU A 39 -0.34 7.18 15.71
C LEU A 39 -1.71 6.51 15.83
N PHE A 40 -1.96 5.47 15.04
CA PHE A 40 -3.19 4.69 15.14
C PHE A 40 -3.30 3.99 16.49
N ILE A 41 -2.26 3.33 16.99
CA ILE A 41 -2.28 2.73 18.33
C ILE A 41 -2.51 3.80 19.41
N SER A 42 -1.83 4.95 19.30
CA SER A 42 -2.03 6.08 20.21
C SER A 42 -3.47 6.61 20.19
N ASP A 43 -4.09 6.73 19.01
CA ASP A 43 -5.50 7.12 18.83
C ASP A 43 -6.43 6.17 19.58
N GLN A 44 -6.17 4.87 19.49
CA GLN A 44 -7.01 3.85 20.13
C GLN A 44 -6.84 3.84 21.65
N VAL A 45 -5.61 3.95 22.15
CA VAL A 45 -5.34 4.10 23.58
C VAL A 45 -6.01 5.36 24.14
N TYR A 46 -5.88 6.49 23.45
CA TYR A 46 -6.48 7.75 23.88
C TYR A 46 -8.01 7.67 23.88
N SER A 47 -8.62 7.07 22.85
CA SER A 47 -10.07 6.86 22.81
C SER A 47 -10.58 6.01 23.98
N ARG A 48 -9.78 5.05 24.47
CA ARG A 48 -10.11 4.27 25.66
C ARG A 48 -10.03 5.11 26.94
N VAL A 49 -9.07 6.02 27.04
CA VAL A 49 -8.98 6.98 28.17
C VAL A 49 -10.22 7.87 28.20
N LEU A 50 -10.61 8.45 27.06
CA LEU A 50 -11.82 9.26 26.94
C LEU A 50 -13.07 8.46 27.32
N TRP A 51 -13.16 7.19 26.90
CA TRP A 51 -14.28 6.32 27.27
C TRP A 51 -14.37 6.09 28.78
N ASN A 52 -13.24 5.83 29.44
CA ASN A 52 -13.20 5.62 30.89
C ASN A 52 -13.61 6.87 31.68
N GLN A 53 -13.46 8.08 31.11
CA GLN A 53 -13.96 9.33 31.70
C GLN A 53 -15.45 9.53 31.42
N TYR A 54 -15.87 9.26 30.18
CA TYR A 54 -17.25 9.43 29.72
C TYR A 54 -18.24 8.47 30.38
N GLU A 55 -17.94 7.18 30.40
CA GLU A 55 -18.86 6.14 30.86
C GLU A 55 -19.41 6.36 32.28
N PRO A 56 -18.58 6.62 33.32
CA PRO A 56 -19.09 6.85 34.67
C PRO A 56 -19.90 8.15 34.77
N ALA A 57 -19.44 9.24 34.13
CA ALA A 57 -20.14 10.52 34.12
C ALA A 57 -21.52 10.41 33.44
N HIS A 58 -21.59 9.67 32.33
CA HIS A 58 -22.84 9.40 31.64
C HIS A 58 -23.80 8.54 32.49
N LYS A 59 -23.30 7.49 33.14
CA LYS A 59 -24.11 6.65 34.05
C LYS A 59 -24.68 7.48 35.20
N GLU A 60 -23.88 8.38 35.77
CA GLU A 60 -24.32 9.28 36.83
C GLU A 60 -25.38 10.26 36.32
N ALA A 61 -25.18 10.87 35.16
CA ALA A 61 -26.14 11.78 34.55
C ALA A 61 -27.48 11.10 34.24
N VAL A 62 -27.47 9.86 33.76
CA VAL A 62 -28.70 9.07 33.57
C VAL A 62 -29.40 8.81 34.90
N ARG A 63 -28.65 8.57 35.98
CA ARG A 63 -29.19 8.33 37.32
C ARG A 63 -29.81 9.59 37.93
N THR A 64 -29.14 10.73 37.83
CA THR A 64 -29.57 12.01 38.44
C THR A 64 -30.47 12.82 37.53
N LYS A 65 -30.56 12.47 36.24
CA LYS A 65 -31.16 13.25 35.15
C LYS A 65 -30.49 14.62 34.93
N ASP A 66 -29.23 14.77 35.34
CA ASP A 66 -28.43 15.98 35.12
C ASP A 66 -27.30 15.71 34.13
N PHE A 67 -27.41 16.31 32.93
CA PHE A 67 -26.44 16.16 31.85
C PHE A 67 -25.47 17.34 31.72
N SER A 68 -25.49 18.29 32.66
CA SER A 68 -24.70 19.53 32.58
C SER A 68 -23.18 19.29 32.57
N ASN A 69 -22.72 18.20 33.18
CA ASN A 69 -21.30 17.88 33.38
C ASN A 69 -20.83 16.62 32.64
N VAL A 70 -21.56 16.14 31.63
CA VAL A 70 -21.16 14.95 30.88
C VAL A 70 -20.11 15.36 29.83
N PRO A 71 -18.91 14.77 29.83
CA PRO A 71 -17.93 15.03 28.79
C PRO A 71 -18.42 14.51 27.43
N ASN A 72 -17.79 14.94 26.34
CA ASN A 72 -18.17 14.48 25.01
C ASN A 72 -17.94 12.96 24.87
N GLN A 73 -18.89 12.28 24.22
CA GLN A 73 -18.79 10.85 23.96
C GLN A 73 -17.67 10.57 22.95
N PRO A 74 -16.68 9.71 23.23
CA PRO A 74 -15.62 9.35 22.29
C PRO A 74 -16.16 8.59 21.07
N LEU A 75 -15.46 8.72 19.93
CA LEU A 75 -15.84 8.09 18.66
C LEU A 75 -15.89 6.56 18.77
N THR A 76 -14.94 5.99 19.52
CA THR A 76 -14.85 4.56 19.77
C THR A 76 -15.47 4.24 21.13
N ARG A 77 -16.60 3.50 21.10
CA ARG A 77 -17.30 3.04 22.31
C ARG A 77 -16.74 1.71 22.78
N TRP A 78 -16.04 1.70 23.91
CA TRP A 78 -15.35 0.50 24.38
C TRP A 78 -16.12 -0.33 25.43
N GLY A 79 -17.41 -0.04 25.65
CA GLY A 79 -18.28 -0.74 26.59
C GLY A 79 -19.77 -0.47 26.34
N GLY A 80 -20.65 -1.11 27.12
CA GLY A 80 -22.10 -0.99 27.01
C GLY A 80 -22.78 -2.07 26.17
N ALA A 81 -24.07 -1.87 25.85
CA ALA A 81 -24.90 -2.81 25.09
C ALA A 81 -24.52 -2.93 23.59
N ASP A 82 -23.84 -1.92 23.04
CA ASP A 82 -23.27 -1.92 21.70
C ASP A 82 -21.74 -1.73 21.78
N PRO A 83 -20.96 -2.80 22.06
CA PRO A 83 -19.50 -2.77 22.10
C PRO A 83 -18.91 -2.70 20.68
N ASN A 84 -19.29 -1.66 19.92
CA ASN A 84 -18.83 -1.43 18.56
C ASN A 84 -17.37 -0.93 18.52
N GLY A 85 -16.70 -0.72 19.64
CA GLY A 85 -15.33 -0.20 19.67
C GLY A 85 -14.32 -1.12 18.99
N ALA A 86 -14.36 -2.43 19.29
CA ALA A 86 -13.50 -3.42 18.63
C ALA A 86 -13.85 -3.58 17.15
N ALA A 87 -15.14 -3.52 16.81
CA ALA A 87 -15.60 -3.57 15.42
C ALA A 87 -15.16 -2.33 14.63
N ASN A 88 -15.27 -1.13 15.21
CA ASN A 88 -14.84 0.13 14.62
C ASN A 88 -13.31 0.18 14.48
N PHE A 89 -12.57 -0.29 15.50
CA PHE A 89 -11.12 -0.50 15.40
C PHE A 89 -10.77 -1.41 14.22
N ALA A 90 -11.37 -2.60 14.16
CA ALA A 90 -11.09 -3.58 13.12
C ALA A 90 -11.46 -3.02 11.75
N PHE A 91 -12.60 -2.35 11.63
CA PHE A 91 -13.05 -1.72 10.41
C PHE A 91 -12.07 -0.64 9.93
N ARG A 92 -11.69 0.31 10.80
CA ARG A 92 -10.71 1.36 10.46
C ARG A 92 -9.34 0.80 10.10
N ALA A 93 -8.86 -0.23 10.80
CA ALA A 93 -7.60 -0.90 10.50
C ALA A 93 -7.65 -1.77 9.23
N SER A 94 -8.82 -2.31 8.89
CA SER A 94 -8.96 -3.31 7.82
C SER A 94 -8.76 -2.78 6.41
N PHE A 95 -9.02 -1.49 6.17
CA PHE A 95 -8.91 -0.92 4.82
C PHE A 95 -7.47 -0.91 4.30
N ALA A 96 -6.59 -0.21 5.00
CA ALA A 96 -5.21 -0.01 4.54
C ALA A 96 -4.19 -0.71 5.45
N LEU A 97 -4.32 -0.60 6.78
CA LEU A 97 -3.26 -1.02 7.71
C LEU A 97 -3.01 -2.52 7.73
N LEU A 98 -4.06 -3.34 7.83
CA LEU A 98 -3.91 -4.80 7.89
C LEU A 98 -3.40 -5.40 6.57
N PRO A 99 -3.94 -5.05 5.39
CA PRO A 99 -3.38 -5.54 4.13
C PRO A 99 -1.92 -5.08 3.91
N GLU A 100 -1.59 -3.84 4.30
CA GLU A 100 -0.25 -3.28 4.15
C GLU A 100 0.78 -4.02 5.02
N LEU A 101 0.37 -4.45 6.22
CA LEU A 101 1.19 -5.22 7.15
C LEU A 101 1.74 -6.52 6.52
N ILE A 102 0.97 -7.13 5.61
CA ILE A 102 1.39 -8.32 4.87
C ILE A 102 2.14 -7.92 3.60
N HIS A 103 1.63 -6.92 2.90
CA HIS A 103 2.15 -6.52 1.59
C HIS A 103 3.56 -5.93 1.62
N LEU A 104 3.87 -5.02 2.55
CA LEU A 104 5.18 -4.36 2.59
C LEU A 104 6.33 -5.34 2.88
N PRO A 105 6.26 -6.21 3.91
CA PRO A 105 7.32 -7.19 4.14
C PRO A 105 7.51 -8.14 2.95
N LEU A 106 6.41 -8.59 2.34
CA LEU A 106 6.47 -9.45 1.15
C LEU A 106 7.14 -8.73 -0.03
N THR A 107 6.81 -7.46 -0.25
CA THR A 107 7.39 -6.66 -1.35
C THR A 107 8.87 -6.41 -1.11
N HIS A 108 9.27 -6.09 0.13
CA HIS A 108 10.68 -5.97 0.51
C HIS A 108 11.44 -7.27 0.27
N TYR A 109 10.87 -8.42 0.65
CA TYR A 109 11.45 -9.72 0.40
C TYR A 109 11.62 -10.01 -1.11
N LEU A 110 10.61 -9.69 -1.93
CA LEU A 110 10.68 -9.85 -3.39
C LEU A 110 11.73 -8.94 -4.05
N VAL A 111 11.94 -7.73 -3.52
CA VAL A 111 13.03 -6.84 -3.96
C VAL A 111 14.39 -7.44 -3.63
N GLN A 112 14.57 -7.91 -2.39
CA GLN A 112 15.84 -8.52 -1.95
C GLN A 112 16.19 -9.78 -2.73
N THR A 113 15.18 -10.59 -3.09
CA THR A 113 15.36 -11.81 -3.88
C THR A 113 15.36 -11.56 -5.39
N SER A 114 15.27 -10.30 -5.85
CA SER A 114 15.22 -9.95 -7.28
C SER A 114 14.05 -10.60 -8.05
N HIS A 115 13.00 -10.96 -7.33
CA HIS A 115 11.81 -11.62 -7.88
C HIS A 115 10.61 -10.67 -8.04
N LEU A 116 10.76 -9.39 -7.70
CA LEU A 116 9.69 -8.40 -7.86
C LEU A 116 9.40 -8.13 -9.35
N HIS A 117 8.29 -8.68 -9.84
CA HIS A 117 7.83 -8.44 -11.21
C HIS A 117 7.21 -7.03 -11.33
N PRO A 118 7.54 -6.23 -12.37
CA PRO A 118 7.05 -4.86 -12.50
C PRO A 118 5.52 -4.78 -12.67
N VAL A 119 4.90 -5.79 -13.29
CA VAL A 119 3.42 -5.87 -13.40
C VAL A 119 2.78 -6.09 -12.03
N ALA A 120 3.35 -6.98 -11.20
CA ALA A 120 2.85 -7.23 -9.86
C ALA A 120 2.97 -5.95 -9.01
N ALA A 121 4.13 -5.29 -9.05
CA ALA A 121 4.36 -4.01 -8.40
C ALA A 121 3.37 -2.92 -8.84
N LEU A 122 3.05 -2.86 -10.13
CA LEU A 122 2.07 -1.91 -10.66
C LEU A 122 0.66 -2.22 -10.14
N SER A 123 0.21 -3.48 -10.23
CA SER A 123 -1.12 -3.87 -9.79
C SER A 123 -1.31 -3.70 -8.29
N THR A 124 -0.34 -4.15 -7.48
CA THR A 124 -0.42 -3.99 -6.02
C THR A 124 -0.32 -2.52 -5.64
N GLY A 125 0.56 -1.76 -6.30
CA GLY A 125 0.67 -0.32 -6.07
C GLY A 125 -0.64 0.44 -6.29
N LEU A 126 -1.40 0.09 -7.33
CA LEU A 126 -2.72 0.69 -7.59
C LEU A 126 -3.77 0.32 -6.55
N ILE A 127 -3.80 -0.96 -6.13
CA ILE A 127 -4.69 -1.43 -5.07
C ILE A 127 -4.42 -0.67 -3.78
N PHE A 128 -3.15 -0.63 -3.35
CA PHE A 128 -2.78 0.04 -2.10
C PHE A 128 -2.92 1.56 -2.16
N ALA A 129 -2.65 2.20 -3.30
CA ALA A 129 -2.98 3.61 -3.50
C ALA A 129 -4.49 3.86 -3.27
N SER A 130 -5.34 2.98 -3.80
CA SER A 130 -6.79 3.10 -3.64
C SER A 130 -7.23 2.89 -2.18
N LEU A 131 -6.66 1.90 -1.49
CA LEU A 131 -6.94 1.64 -0.07
C LEU A 131 -6.51 2.82 0.81
N TRP A 132 -5.33 3.40 0.57
CA TRP A 132 -4.86 4.58 1.29
C TRP A 132 -5.71 5.83 1.00
N LEU A 133 -6.17 6.00 -0.24
CA LEU A 133 -7.09 7.08 -0.58
C LEU A 133 -8.41 6.96 0.19
N VAL A 134 -9.04 5.79 0.18
CA VAL A 134 -10.28 5.53 0.93
C VAL A 134 -10.07 5.75 2.43
N SER A 135 -8.96 5.24 2.99
CA SER A 135 -8.61 5.41 4.40
C SER A 135 -8.40 6.87 4.80
N ALA A 136 -7.73 7.66 3.95
CA ALA A 136 -7.50 9.08 4.19
C ALA A 136 -8.81 9.87 4.14
N VAL A 137 -9.63 9.64 3.11
CA VAL A 137 -10.97 10.27 2.98
C VAL A 137 -11.85 9.93 4.19
N TRP A 138 -11.88 8.66 4.59
CA TRP A 138 -12.63 8.24 5.78
C TRP A 138 -12.15 8.95 7.04
N SER A 139 -10.84 9.10 7.22
CA SER A 139 -10.27 9.81 8.36
C SER A 139 -10.66 11.28 8.40
N PHE A 140 -10.76 11.96 7.24
CA PHE A 140 -11.28 13.33 7.18
C PHE A 140 -12.77 13.42 7.52
N ILE A 141 -13.60 12.51 6.97
CA ILE A 141 -15.04 12.46 7.27
C ILE A 141 -15.28 12.25 8.78
N VAL A 142 -14.47 11.41 9.42
CA VAL A 142 -14.60 11.10 10.85
C VAL A 142 -14.19 12.27 11.76
N VAL A 143 -13.30 13.16 11.31
CA VAL A 143 -12.79 14.27 12.13
C VAL A 143 -13.54 15.57 11.89
N ASP A 144 -14.06 15.77 10.69
CA ASP A 144 -14.66 17.03 10.30
C ASP A 144 -15.98 17.26 11.07
N PRO A 145 -16.09 18.37 11.84
CA PRO A 145 -17.31 18.72 12.57
C PRO A 145 -18.53 18.90 11.65
N ALA A 146 -18.32 19.18 10.35
CA ALA A 146 -19.40 19.30 9.39
C ALA A 146 -20.10 17.95 9.12
N PHE A 147 -19.40 16.83 9.35
CA PHE A 147 -19.91 15.48 9.12
C PHE A 147 -20.14 14.70 10.41
N THR A 148 -19.72 15.23 11.55
CA THR A 148 -19.87 14.58 12.85
C THR A 148 -20.66 15.45 13.82
N GLU A 149 -21.75 14.90 14.35
CA GLU A 149 -22.45 15.49 15.51
C GLU A 149 -21.55 15.50 16.77
N TYR A 150 -20.44 14.76 16.72
CA TYR A 150 -19.46 14.58 17.78
C TYR A 150 -18.33 15.61 17.70
N GLY A 151 -18.64 16.88 17.48
CA GLY A 151 -17.65 17.93 17.70
C GLY A 151 -17.15 17.84 19.14
N TYR A 152 -15.83 17.79 19.37
CA TYR A 152 -15.24 17.86 20.71
C TYR A 152 -14.73 19.28 20.94
N PRO A 153 -15.60 20.26 21.25
CA PRO A 153 -15.14 21.58 21.65
C PRO A 153 -14.37 21.43 22.97
N GLY A 154 -13.04 21.37 22.88
CA GLY A 154 -12.15 21.26 24.04
C GLY A 154 -11.00 20.29 23.90
N ASP A 155 -11.02 19.36 22.93
CA ASP A 155 -10.01 18.29 22.86
C ASP A 155 -9.12 18.37 21.61
N ALA A 156 -8.44 19.52 21.48
CA ALA A 156 -7.51 19.81 20.39
C ALA A 156 -6.41 18.75 20.23
N THR A 157 -6.10 18.00 21.29
CA THR A 157 -5.12 16.90 21.27
C THR A 157 -5.61 15.72 20.44
N PHE A 158 -6.85 15.27 20.64
CA PHE A 158 -7.42 14.17 19.86
C PHE A 158 -7.54 14.55 18.39
N GLU A 159 -8.07 15.74 18.13
CA GLU A 159 -8.25 16.24 16.77
C GLU A 159 -6.92 16.37 16.02
N SER A 160 -5.89 16.93 16.67
CA SER A 160 -4.56 17.05 16.07
C SER A 160 -3.91 15.68 15.79
N LEU A 161 -4.14 14.69 16.66
CA LEU A 161 -3.66 13.32 16.47
C LEU A 161 -4.28 12.68 15.22
N VAL A 162 -5.61 12.76 15.06
CA VAL A 162 -6.30 12.16 13.92
C VAL A 162 -6.01 12.92 12.63
N ARG A 163 -5.97 14.26 12.64
CA ARG A 163 -5.57 15.08 11.48
C ARG A 163 -4.12 14.81 11.05
N GLY A 164 -3.21 14.68 12.01
CA GLY A 164 -1.82 14.31 11.77
C GLY A 164 -1.72 12.93 11.13
N GLY A 165 -2.47 11.96 11.65
CA GLY A 165 -2.63 10.64 11.06
C GLY A 165 -3.12 10.72 9.61
N ALA A 166 -4.22 11.42 9.34
CA ALA A 166 -4.78 11.59 7.99
C ALA A 166 -3.77 12.24 7.03
N GLY A 167 -3.02 13.25 7.48
CA GLY A 167 -1.96 13.89 6.68
C GLY A 167 -0.85 12.91 6.27
N LEU A 168 -0.42 12.02 7.17
CA LEU A 168 0.56 10.98 6.83
C LEU A 168 0.01 9.92 5.86
N GLN A 169 -1.29 9.60 5.95
CA GLN A 169 -1.93 8.71 4.97
C GLN A 169 -1.92 9.33 3.56
N VAL A 170 -2.18 10.64 3.45
CA VAL A 170 -2.07 11.37 2.17
C VAL A 170 -0.61 11.38 1.68
N ALA A 171 0.36 11.58 2.56
CA ALA A 171 1.78 11.50 2.18
C ALA A 171 2.15 10.11 1.63
N LEU A 172 1.68 9.03 2.29
CA LEU A 172 1.89 7.67 1.85
C LEU A 172 1.20 7.37 0.50
N LEU A 173 -0.01 7.89 0.29
CA LEU A 173 -0.70 7.84 -1.01
C LEU A 173 0.14 8.48 -2.12
N VAL A 174 0.74 9.65 -1.87
CA VAL A 174 1.63 10.32 -2.85
C VAL A 174 2.84 9.44 -3.16
N CYS A 175 3.45 8.80 -2.16
CA CYS A 175 4.52 7.82 -2.40
C CYS A 175 4.03 6.68 -3.31
N TYR A 176 2.83 6.16 -3.09
CA TYR A 176 2.24 5.10 -3.90
C TYR A 176 2.00 5.52 -5.34
N VAL A 177 1.50 6.73 -5.59
CA VAL A 177 1.34 7.28 -6.95
C VAL A 177 2.70 7.36 -7.67
N ALA A 178 3.75 7.83 -6.98
CA ALA A 178 5.09 7.86 -7.52
C ALA A 178 5.62 6.44 -7.83
N TYR A 179 5.40 5.49 -6.92
CA TYR A 179 5.80 4.10 -7.10
C TYR A 179 5.10 3.43 -8.30
N VAL A 180 3.79 3.61 -8.43
CA VAL A 180 2.97 3.17 -9.58
C VAL A 180 3.52 3.74 -10.89
N THR A 181 3.92 5.01 -10.89
CA THR A 181 4.53 5.65 -12.07
C THR A 181 5.83 4.96 -12.49
N PHE A 182 6.74 4.69 -11.54
CA PHE A 182 7.97 3.96 -11.83
C PHE A 182 7.71 2.52 -12.28
N ALA A 183 6.75 1.83 -11.65
CA ALA A 183 6.34 0.49 -12.04
C ALA A 183 5.76 0.46 -13.47
N ALA A 184 4.95 1.45 -13.85
CA ALA A 184 4.41 1.57 -15.21
C ALA A 184 5.53 1.77 -16.26
N ILE A 185 6.54 2.60 -15.95
CA ILE A 185 7.73 2.76 -16.79
C ILE A 185 8.48 1.42 -16.92
N ALA A 186 8.66 0.70 -15.81
CA ALA A 186 9.30 -0.62 -15.79
C ALA A 186 8.54 -1.64 -16.66
N VAL A 187 7.20 -1.68 -16.56
CA VAL A 187 6.35 -2.55 -17.39
C VAL A 187 6.49 -2.20 -18.87
N SER A 188 6.47 -0.92 -19.23
CA SER A 188 6.63 -0.46 -20.62
C SER A 188 7.97 -0.89 -21.21
N ARG A 189 9.06 -0.70 -20.47
CA ARG A 189 10.42 -1.12 -20.87
C ARG A 189 10.53 -2.63 -21.01
N TRP A 190 10.00 -3.37 -20.03
CA TRP A 190 9.98 -4.84 -20.07
C TRP A 190 9.23 -5.38 -21.29
N ARG A 191 8.06 -4.78 -21.64
CA ARG A 191 7.30 -5.15 -22.84
C ARG A 191 8.08 -4.88 -24.12
N LYS A 192 8.76 -3.73 -24.22
CA LYS A 192 9.62 -3.39 -25.38
C LYS A 192 10.77 -4.39 -25.53
N ALA A 193 11.51 -4.65 -24.46
CA ALA A 193 12.61 -5.62 -24.46
C ALA A 193 12.16 -7.04 -24.87
N LYS A 194 10.94 -7.46 -24.48
CA LYS A 194 10.37 -8.73 -24.91
C LYS A 194 10.06 -8.75 -26.42
N LYS A 195 9.53 -7.65 -26.97
CA LYS A 195 9.26 -7.52 -28.40
C LYS A 195 10.56 -7.57 -29.21
N ASP A 196 11.57 -6.82 -28.80
CA ASP A 196 12.86 -6.75 -29.48
C ASP A 196 13.61 -8.09 -29.40
N GLY A 197 13.57 -8.77 -28.25
CA GLY A 197 14.14 -10.10 -28.09
C GLY A 197 13.47 -11.17 -28.96
N ASN A 198 12.15 -11.09 -29.15
CA ASN A 198 11.43 -11.97 -30.05
C ASN A 198 11.81 -11.69 -31.52
N ALA A 199 11.84 -10.42 -31.92
CA ALA A 199 12.27 -10.03 -33.27
C ALA A 199 13.70 -10.50 -33.57
N TYR A 200 14.62 -10.38 -32.61
CA TYR A 200 15.98 -10.90 -32.74
C TYR A 200 15.99 -12.43 -32.91
N ARG A 201 15.25 -13.17 -32.08
CA ARG A 201 15.16 -14.64 -32.18
C ARG A 201 14.56 -15.09 -33.51
N GLU A 202 13.54 -14.40 -34.01
CA GLU A 202 12.93 -14.66 -35.32
C GLU A 202 13.93 -14.39 -36.47
N GLY A 203 14.65 -13.26 -36.42
CA GLY A 203 15.70 -12.94 -37.39
C GLY A 203 16.85 -13.95 -37.40
N VAL A 204 17.30 -14.40 -36.23
CA VAL A 204 18.32 -15.46 -36.10
C VAL A 204 17.81 -16.78 -36.70
N LYS A 205 16.55 -17.16 -36.42
CA LYS A 205 15.93 -18.36 -37.01
C LYS A 205 15.87 -18.28 -38.53
N MET A 206 15.41 -17.16 -39.08
CA MET A 206 15.35 -16.93 -40.53
C MET A 206 16.74 -16.95 -41.19
N GLY A 207 17.75 -16.35 -40.54
CA GLY A 207 19.13 -16.41 -41.00
C GLY A 207 19.70 -17.83 -41.01
N MET A 208 19.39 -18.63 -39.98
CA MET A 208 19.77 -20.05 -39.95
C MET A 208 19.09 -20.85 -41.07
N GLU A 209 17.79 -20.63 -41.33
CA GLU A 209 17.07 -21.28 -42.43
C GLU A 209 17.66 -20.90 -43.80
N LEU A 210 18.00 -19.63 -44.02
CA LEU A 210 18.63 -19.16 -45.27
C LEU A 210 20.05 -19.73 -45.45
N SER A 211 20.83 -19.85 -44.37
CA SER A 211 22.18 -20.44 -44.41
C SER A 211 22.15 -21.97 -44.55
N GLY A 212 21.15 -22.63 -43.96
CA GLY A 212 20.94 -24.09 -43.98
C GLY A 212 20.28 -24.60 -45.26
N GLY A 213 19.65 -23.73 -46.04
CA GLY A 213 19.09 -24.02 -47.37
C GLY A 213 20.11 -24.45 -48.43
N VAL A 214 21.41 -24.44 -48.13
CA VAL A 214 22.48 -24.95 -49.02
C VAL A 214 22.72 -26.46 -48.82
N GLY A 215 22.13 -27.10 -47.80
CA GLY A 215 22.37 -28.51 -47.45
C GLY A 215 21.37 -29.55 -47.96
N GLN A 216 20.18 -29.16 -48.45
CA GLN A 216 19.24 -30.12 -49.04
C GLN A 216 19.42 -30.26 -50.57
N LYS A 217 20.66 -30.48 -51.01
CA LYS A 217 20.88 -31.15 -52.30
C LYS A 217 20.70 -32.65 -52.11
N LYS A 218 19.44 -33.07 -52.24
CA LYS A 218 19.00 -34.06 -53.22
C LYS A 218 20.07 -35.10 -53.65
N GLY A 219 20.01 -36.28 -53.05
CA GLY A 219 20.20 -37.56 -53.75
C GLY A 219 19.14 -38.51 -53.19
N ARG A 220 18.12 -39.01 -53.89
CA ARG A 220 17.91 -39.22 -55.34
C ARG A 220 19.12 -39.81 -56.05
N GLU A 221 19.61 -40.91 -55.50
CA GLU A 221 20.12 -42.04 -56.29
C GLU A 221 19.14 -43.18 -55.97
N GLY A 222 18.19 -43.47 -56.87
CA GLY A 222 18.31 -44.57 -57.83
C GLY A 222 17.42 -45.72 -57.36
N GLU A 223 16.11 -45.67 -57.60
CA GLU A 223 15.45 -46.59 -58.54
C GLU A 223 16.43 -47.47 -59.35
N SER A 224 16.63 -48.70 -58.88
CA SER A 224 17.01 -49.83 -59.72
C SER A 224 15.91 -50.89 -59.61
N VAL A 225 15.37 -51.20 -60.80
CA VAL A 225 14.41 -52.23 -61.20
C VAL A 225 14.70 -53.59 -60.59
#